data_AF-H3DH15-F1
#
_entry.id   AF-H3DH15-F1
#
_cell.length_a   1.000
_cell.length_b   1.000
_cell.length_c   1.000
_cell.angle_alpha   90.00
_cell.angle_beta   90.00
_cell.angle_gamma   90.00
#
_symmetry.space_group_name_H-M   'P 1'
#
loop_
_entity.id
_entity.type
_entity.pdbx_description
1 polymer ?
#
loop_
_entity_poly.entity_id
_entity_poly.type
_entity_poly.pdbx_seq_one_letter_code
_entity_poly.pdbx_strand_id
1 'polypeptide(L)'
;GLAKSVTLEILSLANCPISDEGLEVICQSVKYSTSIRTLDFTGCNLTWRGAEHMANIVKYQGMQRRGTAWAESLRYQQPQFKGMGGLRRITLNCNILIGDRGAAALAHELQDDLWVKGL
;
A
#
# COMPACT_ATOMS: atom_id res chain seq x y z
N GLY A 1 -8.09 16.35 -2.13
CA GLY A 1 -6.77 15.72 -2.01
C GLY A 1 -6.96 14.21 -1.93
N LEU A 2 -6.10 13.47 -2.65
CA LEU A 2 -6.07 12.01 -2.90
C LEU A 2 -6.99 11.09 -2.04
N ALA A 3 -6.98 11.21 -0.72
CA ALA A 3 -7.83 10.45 0.20
C ALA A 3 -9.34 10.54 -0.09
N LYS A 4 -9.82 11.68 -0.62
CA LYS A 4 -11.23 11.92 -0.96
C LYS A 4 -11.59 11.52 -2.39
N SER A 5 -10.60 11.10 -3.19
CA SER A 5 -10.86 10.68 -4.57
C SER A 5 -11.50 9.30 -4.55
N VAL A 6 -12.70 9.17 -5.10
CA VAL A 6 -13.39 7.88 -5.23
C VAL A 6 -13.13 7.20 -6.59
N THR A 7 -12.56 7.93 -7.55
CA THR A 7 -12.32 7.45 -8.92
C THR A 7 -10.86 7.16 -9.23
N LEU A 8 -9.91 7.68 -8.43
CA LEU A 8 -8.50 7.48 -8.71
C LEU A 8 -8.05 6.10 -8.25
N GLU A 9 -7.71 5.24 -9.22
CA GLU A 9 -7.25 3.87 -8.94
C GLU A 9 -5.72 3.72 -9.02
N ILE A 10 -5.05 4.57 -9.78
CA ILE A 10 -3.62 4.47 -10.08
C ILE A 10 -2.96 5.82 -9.80
N LEU A 11 -1.91 5.82 -8.99
CA LEU A 11 -1.04 6.97 -8.77
C LEU A 11 0.41 6.56 -9.07
N SER A 12 1.00 7.16 -10.10
CA SER A 12 2.42 7.02 -10.40
C SER A 12 3.10 8.37 -10.25
N LEU A 13 4.21 8.39 -9.53
CA LEU A 13 5.16 9.50 -9.41
C LEU A 13 6.57 9.02 -9.75
N ALA A 14 6.68 8.07 -10.69
CA ALA A 14 7.96 7.51 -11.09
C ALA A 14 8.94 8.60 -11.55
N ASN A 15 10.19 8.49 -11.12
CA ASN A 15 11.30 9.41 -11.35
C ASN A 15 11.05 10.84 -10.82
N CYS A 16 10.13 10.99 -9.86
CA CYS A 16 10.00 12.23 -9.10
C CYS A 16 10.75 12.10 -7.76
N PRO A 17 11.75 12.96 -7.46
CA PRO A 17 12.51 12.89 -6.22
C PRO A 17 11.68 13.44 -5.03
N ILE A 18 10.65 12.70 -4.65
CA ILE A 18 9.74 13.06 -3.54
C ILE A 18 10.40 12.89 -2.16
N SER A 19 11.47 12.07 -2.07
CA SER A 19 12.10 11.63 -0.82
C SER A 19 11.16 10.91 0.14
N ASP A 20 11.68 10.47 1.30
CA ASP A 20 10.89 9.77 2.30
C ASP A 20 9.79 10.68 2.90
N GLU A 21 10.04 11.98 3.06
CA GLU A 21 9.06 12.94 3.61
C GLU A 21 7.86 13.13 2.67
N GLY A 22 8.13 13.30 1.37
CA GLY A 22 7.06 13.40 0.38
C GLY A 22 6.26 12.11 0.28
N LEU A 23 6.94 10.96 0.39
CA LEU A 23 6.28 9.67 0.44
C LEU A 23 5.40 9.54 1.69
N GLU A 24 5.83 10.00 2.86
CA GLU A 24 5.03 9.99 4.09
C GLU A 24 3.70 10.74 3.92
N VAL A 25 3.72 11.93 3.31
CA VAL A 25 2.51 12.73 3.08
C VAL A 25 1.54 12.01 2.14
N ILE A 26 2.06 11.41 1.07
CA ILE A 26 1.26 10.61 0.14
C ILE A 26 0.71 9.38 0.87
N CYS A 27 1.55 8.73 1.66
CA CYS A 27 1.22 7.60 2.50
C CYS A 27 0.02 7.90 3.42
N GLN A 28 0.05 9.01 4.16
CA GLN A 28 -1.06 9.45 5.01
C GLN A 28 -2.36 9.66 4.21
N SER A 29 -2.26 10.13 2.98
CA SER A 29 -3.41 10.31 2.08
C SER A 29 -3.95 8.97 1.56
N VAL A 30 -3.07 8.03 1.19
CA VAL A 30 -3.47 6.72 0.65
C VAL A 30 -4.00 5.79 1.74
N LYS A 31 -3.52 5.92 2.98
CA LYS A 31 -3.91 5.08 4.12
C LYS A 31 -5.43 4.89 4.24
N TYR A 32 -6.20 5.96 4.00
CA TYR A 32 -7.67 5.96 4.11
C TYR A 32 -8.39 5.82 2.77
N SER A 33 -7.67 5.78 1.65
CA SER A 33 -8.27 5.62 0.33
C SER A 33 -8.67 4.16 0.10
N THR A 34 -9.92 3.96 -0.33
CA THR A 34 -10.43 2.64 -0.75
C THR A 34 -10.38 2.45 -2.27
N SER A 35 -10.19 3.52 -3.04
CA SER A 35 -10.18 3.55 -4.51
C SER A 35 -8.80 3.24 -5.11
N ILE A 36 -7.72 3.73 -4.49
CA ILE A 36 -6.36 3.56 -4.99
C ILE A 36 -5.93 2.09 -4.84
N ARG A 37 -5.61 1.48 -5.98
CA ARG A 37 -5.18 0.07 -6.11
C ARG A 37 -3.71 -0.05 -6.46
N THR A 38 -3.15 0.90 -7.21
CA THR A 38 -1.78 0.85 -7.71
C THR A 38 -1.01 2.11 -7.34
N LEU A 39 0.18 1.91 -6.75
CA LEU A 39 1.16 2.96 -6.50
C LEU A 39 2.46 2.65 -7.23
N ASP A 40 3.07 3.67 -7.80
CA ASP A 40 4.38 3.57 -8.43
C ASP A 40 5.28 4.75 -8.03
N PHE A 41 6.34 4.41 -7.29
CA PHE A 41 7.39 5.32 -6.84
C PHE A 41 8.76 4.86 -7.33
N THR A 42 8.81 4.34 -8.56
CA THR A 42 10.06 3.93 -9.19
C THR A 42 11.03 5.11 -9.25
N GLY A 43 12.28 4.95 -8.81
CA GLY A 43 13.31 6.00 -8.94
C GLY A 43 13.04 7.28 -8.17
N CYS A 44 12.34 7.20 -7.02
CA CYS A 44 11.96 8.35 -6.20
C CYS A 44 12.99 8.74 -5.11
N ASN A 45 14.19 8.13 -5.14
CA ASN A 45 15.25 8.31 -4.15
C ASN A 45 14.80 7.96 -2.71
N LEU A 46 14.01 6.90 -2.58
CA LEU A 46 13.47 6.42 -1.30
C LEU A 46 14.51 5.59 -0.56
N THR A 47 14.49 5.70 0.77
CA THR A 47 15.32 4.89 1.66
C THR A 47 14.49 3.81 2.36
N TRP A 48 15.12 3.04 3.26
CA TRP A 48 14.42 2.11 4.14
C TRP A 48 13.30 2.78 4.96
N ARG A 49 13.39 4.08 5.25
CA ARG A 49 12.32 4.83 5.95
C ARG A 49 11.07 4.94 5.10
N GLY A 50 11.23 5.29 3.82
CA GLY A 50 10.13 5.30 2.86
C GLY A 50 9.44 3.94 2.75
N ALA A 51 10.22 2.86 2.73
CA ALA A 51 9.70 1.50 2.75
C ALA A 51 8.92 1.17 4.05
N GLU A 52 9.37 1.64 5.22
CA GLU A 52 8.64 1.50 6.48
C GLU A 52 7.28 2.24 6.45
N HIS A 53 7.22 3.44 5.86
CA HIS A 53 5.94 4.15 5.67
C HIS A 53 4.96 3.35 4.78
N MET A 54 5.47 2.76 3.70
CA MET A 54 4.67 1.90 2.82
C MET A 54 4.19 0.64 3.54
N ALA A 55 5.06 -0.04 4.27
CA ALA A 55 4.74 -1.22 5.05
C ALA A 55 3.61 -0.95 6.08
N ASN A 56 3.68 0.20 6.76
CA ASN A 56 2.64 0.63 7.71
C ASN A 56 1.26 0.79 7.07
N ILE A 57 1.18 1.22 5.81
CA ILE A 57 -0.10 1.34 5.10
C ILE A 57 -0.63 -0.01 4.68
N VAL A 58 0.24 -0.86 4.13
CA VAL A 58 -0.11 -2.24 3.76
C VAL A 58 -0.72 -2.94 4.96
N LYS A 59 -0.05 -2.85 6.12
CA LYS A 59 -0.57 -3.35 7.41
C LYS A 59 -1.94 -2.79 7.76
N TYR A 60 -2.09 -1.46 7.74
CA TYR A 60 -3.33 -0.80 8.13
C TYR A 60 -4.49 -1.22 7.24
N GLN A 61 -4.32 -1.19 5.92
CA GLN A 61 -5.35 -1.58 4.98
C GLN A 61 -5.63 -3.08 5.05
N GLY A 62 -4.61 -3.91 5.29
CA GLY A 62 -4.76 -5.35 5.56
C GLY A 62 -5.64 -5.62 6.78
N MET A 63 -5.39 -4.93 7.91
CA MET A 63 -6.23 -5.05 9.12
C MET A 63 -7.68 -4.63 8.85
N GLN A 64 -7.90 -3.53 8.13
CA GLN A 64 -9.25 -3.09 7.77
C GLN A 64 -9.97 -4.13 6.91
N ARG A 65 -9.30 -4.68 5.88
CA ARG A 65 -9.85 -5.75 5.02
C ARG A 65 -10.17 -7.02 5.81
N ARG A 66 -9.33 -7.39 6.78
CA ARG A 66 -9.60 -8.52 7.68
C ARG A 66 -10.83 -8.27 8.54
N GLY A 67 -10.98 -7.06 9.09
CA GLY A 67 -12.16 -6.66 9.86
C GLY A 67 -13.44 -6.76 9.04
N THR A 68 -13.43 -6.25 7.81
CA THR A 68 -14.58 -6.36 6.90
C THR A 68 -14.88 -7.80 6.50
N ALA A 69 -13.84 -8.61 6.20
CA ALA A 69 -14.01 -10.02 5.83
C ALA A 69 -14.55 -10.85 6.99
N TRP A 70 -14.08 -10.58 8.21
CA TRP A 70 -14.61 -11.21 9.42
C TRP A 70 -16.08 -10.87 9.63
N ALA A 71 -16.45 -9.59 9.51
CA ALA A 71 -17.84 -9.15 9.62
C ALA A 71 -18.77 -9.79 8.57
N GLU A 72 -18.31 -9.91 7.32
CA GLU A 72 -19.06 -10.57 6.24
C GLU A 72 -19.21 -12.08 6.47
N SER A 73 -18.19 -12.72 7.05
CA SER A 73 -18.18 -14.16 7.33
C SER A 73 -19.19 -14.58 8.41
N LEU A 74 -19.59 -13.67 9.31
CA LEU A 74 -20.55 -13.93 10.38
C LEU A 74 -21.97 -14.29 9.87
N ARG A 75 -22.24 -14.12 8.57
CA ARG A 75 -23.54 -14.41 7.94
C ARG A 75 -23.56 -15.67 7.08
N TYR A 76 -22.62 -16.61 7.29
CA TYR A 76 -22.44 -17.81 6.44
C TYR A 76 -22.19 -17.47 4.96
N GLN A 77 -21.80 -16.24 4.65
CA GLN A 77 -21.42 -15.80 3.31
C GLN A 77 -19.91 -15.88 3.16
N GLN A 78 -19.44 -16.31 1.99
CA GLN A 78 -18.02 -16.20 1.68
C GLN A 78 -17.66 -14.72 1.49
N PRO A 79 -16.69 -14.18 2.23
CA PRO A 79 -16.28 -12.78 2.07
C PRO A 79 -15.80 -12.52 0.64
N GLN A 80 -16.34 -11.48 0.01
CA GLN A 80 -16.08 -11.21 -1.41
C GLN A 80 -14.78 -10.43 -1.59
N PHE A 81 -13.68 -11.16 -1.70
CA PHE A 81 -12.35 -10.56 -1.77
C PHE A 81 -12.07 -9.72 -3.03
N LYS A 82 -12.84 -9.87 -4.11
CA LYS A 82 -12.66 -9.03 -5.31
C LYS A 82 -13.20 -7.61 -5.12
N GLY A 83 -14.15 -7.40 -4.21
CA GLY A 83 -14.83 -6.12 -4.03
C GLY A 83 -14.21 -5.18 -3.00
N MET A 84 -13.36 -5.66 -2.09
CA MET A 84 -12.80 -4.80 -1.03
C MET A 84 -11.81 -3.79 -1.60
N GLY A 85 -11.84 -2.55 -1.11
CA GLY A 85 -10.96 -1.49 -1.57
C GLY A 85 -9.48 -1.65 -1.14
N GLY A 86 -8.69 -0.64 -1.48
CA GLY A 86 -7.30 -0.49 -1.04
C GLY A 86 -6.26 -1.07 -1.99
N LEU A 87 -4.99 -0.97 -1.56
CA LEU A 87 -3.83 -1.28 -2.37
C LEU A 87 -3.77 -2.74 -2.82
N ARG A 88 -3.27 -2.94 -4.03
CA ARG A 88 -3.10 -4.23 -4.72
C ARG A 88 -1.74 -4.41 -5.34
N ARG A 89 -1.11 -3.30 -5.74
CA ARG A 89 0.21 -3.26 -6.39
C ARG A 89 0.99 -2.04 -5.89
N ILE A 90 2.24 -2.25 -5.54
CA ILE A 90 3.18 -1.22 -5.14
C ILE A 90 4.48 -1.46 -5.91
N THR A 91 4.92 -0.48 -6.69
CA THR A 91 6.20 -0.53 -7.41
C THR A 91 7.19 0.42 -6.75
N LEU A 92 8.32 -0.09 -6.26
CA LEU A 92 9.40 0.69 -5.62
C LEU A 92 10.75 0.50 -6.33
N ASN A 93 10.73 0.12 -7.60
CA ASN A 93 11.95 -0.17 -8.37
C ASN A 93 12.92 1.00 -8.41
N CYS A 94 14.20 0.73 -8.66
CA CYS A 94 15.24 1.76 -8.77
C CYS A 94 15.39 2.66 -7.52
N ASN A 95 14.99 2.18 -6.33
CA ASN A 95 15.28 2.82 -5.05
C ASN A 95 16.32 2.00 -4.28
N ILE A 96 17.59 2.13 -4.67
CA ILE A 96 18.70 1.32 -4.12
C ILE A 96 18.90 1.48 -2.61
N LEU A 97 18.45 2.61 -2.04
CA LEU A 97 18.62 2.94 -0.63
C LEU A 97 17.55 2.29 0.27
N ILE A 98 16.56 1.59 -0.30
CA ILE A 98 15.61 0.76 0.47
C ILE A 98 16.38 -0.34 1.21
N GLY A 99 17.31 -0.99 0.51
CA GLY A 99 18.15 -2.06 1.05
C GLY A 99 17.37 -3.22 1.67
N ASP A 100 18.10 -4.13 2.31
CA ASP A 100 17.52 -5.32 2.94
C ASP A 100 16.58 -4.97 4.08
N ARG A 101 16.85 -3.88 4.80
CA ARG A 101 16.00 -3.42 5.90
C ARG A 101 14.61 -3.02 5.40
N GLY A 102 14.53 -2.18 4.37
CA GLY A 102 13.25 -1.76 3.81
C GLY A 102 12.52 -2.91 3.12
N ALA A 103 13.26 -3.78 2.42
CA ALA A 103 12.70 -5.00 1.83
C ALA A 103 12.13 -5.94 2.90
N ALA A 104 12.82 -6.15 4.02
CA ALA A 104 12.35 -6.97 5.13
C ALA A 104 11.10 -6.39 5.79
N ALA A 105 11.02 -5.07 5.96
CA ALA A 105 9.83 -4.41 6.50
C ALA A 105 8.60 -4.64 5.60
N LEU A 106 8.77 -4.51 4.29
CA LEU A 106 7.71 -4.80 3.32
C LEU A 106 7.35 -6.29 3.30
N ALA A 107 8.35 -7.18 3.28
CA ALA A 107 8.14 -8.62 3.27
C ALA A 107 7.39 -9.09 4.53
N HIS A 108 7.72 -8.55 5.70
CA HIS A 108 7.04 -8.87 6.96
C HIS A 108 5.55 -8.51 6.91
N GLU A 109 5.20 -7.32 6.43
CA GLU A 109 3.80 -6.91 6.35
C GLU A 109 3.03 -7.59 5.20
N LEU A 110 3.74 -8.01 4.15
CA LEU A 110 3.15 -8.78 3.05
C LEU A 110 2.99 -10.26 3.37
N GLN A 111 3.78 -10.82 4.29
CA GLN A 111 3.71 -12.23 4.69
C GLN A 111 2.31 -12.58 5.20
N ASP A 112 1.65 -11.63 5.87
CA ASP A 112 0.29 -11.80 6.35
C ASP A 112 -0.78 -11.25 5.37
N ASP A 113 -0.40 -10.54 4.31
CA ASP A 113 -1.33 -9.88 3.38
C ASP A 113 -1.68 -10.80 2.19
N LEU A 114 -2.80 -11.52 2.32
CA LEU A 114 -3.37 -12.40 1.29
C LEU A 114 -3.81 -11.67 -0.01
N TRP A 115 -3.60 -10.36 -0.14
CA TRP A 115 -4.27 -9.50 -1.13
C TRP A 115 -3.34 -8.77 -2.10
N VAL A 116 -2.07 -8.61 -1.76
CA VAL A 116 -1.08 -8.02 -2.66
C VAL A 116 -0.56 -9.11 -3.58
N LYS A 117 -0.76 -8.94 -4.89
CA LYS A 117 -0.47 -9.99 -5.91
C LYS A 117 0.85 -9.78 -6.64
N GLY A 118 1.60 -8.74 -6.33
CA GLY A 118 2.91 -8.47 -6.94
C GLY A 118 3.61 -7.25 -6.35
N LEU A 119 4.92 -7.41 -6.16
CA LEU A 119 5.93 -6.37 -5.92
C LEU A 119 6.61 -6.03 -7.24
#